data_AF-A0A8E0S2X5-F1
#
_entry.id   AF-A0A8E0S2X5-F1
#
_cell.length_a   1.000
_cell.length_b   1.000
_cell.length_c   1.000
_cell.angle_alpha   90.00
_cell.angle_beta   90.00
_cell.angle_gamma   90.00
#
_symmetry.space_group_name_H-M   'P 1'
#
loop_
_entity.id
_entity.type
_entity.pdbx_description
1 polymer ?
#
loop_
_entity_poly.entity_id
_entity_poly.type
_entity_poly.pdbx_seq_one_letter_code
_entity_poly.pdbx_strand_id
1 'polypeptide(L)'
;MYTQIDEEKAKFDEQLLSLFQHWISVQKAVLQEELKVWRLKWMLLIEEELFVQEYELMHLLSRSESEIDEMNKTLEESKKALEDEQQRYEIQCAEDRLLEKNFRKDFSDVHGPLYEYIAKAFRRRPRRAVAPGSATHATDSDLHDRVRSYDQPGSTIFNPYVEKPSAKRVPTDHKAIIEEHIKELDNDPAHETQPGMDHSVWERLCKYRRRKIDKEMQIKATALQLAEMTSFVQKREVDLKRLENKRNTINADLSSLLKDYHRNQTDLELQLLIKQGQVEVEVPEDYMVRDFSDALLIDRERVEALNRHIITLGESKVAHMIRNKEFKKRFYHLEWELRQMLMQYEDLQAKQADIRKFKITREIQKVAWNYKERLELVGPKYYYSSNV
;
A
#
# COMPACT_ATOMS: atom_id res chain seq x y z
N MET A 1 -80.82 22.25 -8.71
CA MET A 1 -80.60 21.60 -7.39
C MET A 1 -79.46 20.59 -7.46
N TYR A 2 -79.53 19.56 -8.32
CA TYR A 2 -78.43 18.59 -8.48
C TYR A 2 -77.11 19.21 -8.96
N THR A 3 -77.14 20.09 -9.97
CA THR A 3 -75.94 20.80 -10.47
C THR A 3 -75.24 21.64 -9.42
N GLN A 4 -76.01 22.31 -8.56
CA GLN A 4 -75.47 23.14 -7.47
C GLN A 4 -74.86 22.29 -6.35
N ILE A 5 -75.40 21.10 -6.10
CA ILE A 5 -74.82 20.13 -5.16
C ILE A 5 -73.50 19.58 -5.71
N ASP A 6 -73.42 19.31 -7.01
CA ASP A 6 -72.19 18.80 -7.63
C ASP A 6 -71.09 19.87 -7.71
N GLU A 7 -71.45 21.14 -7.93
CA GLU A 7 -70.51 22.27 -7.83
C GLU A 7 -69.95 22.45 -6.42
N GLU A 8 -70.79 22.36 -5.38
CA GLU A 8 -70.33 22.46 -3.99
C GLU A 8 -69.47 21.25 -3.56
N LYS A 9 -69.76 20.04 -4.06
CA LYS A 9 -68.89 18.86 -3.87
C LYS A 9 -67.52 19.07 -4.51
N ALA A 10 -67.47 19.56 -5.75
CA ALA A 10 -66.21 19.82 -6.44
C ALA A 10 -65.36 20.86 -5.70
N LYS A 11 -65.97 21.94 -5.19
CA LYS A 11 -65.26 22.93 -4.37
C LYS A 11 -64.74 22.34 -3.06
N PHE A 12 -65.52 21.48 -2.40
CA PHE A 12 -65.09 20.80 -1.19
C PHE A 12 -63.89 19.87 -1.47
N ASP A 13 -63.95 19.08 -2.54
CA ASP A 13 -62.85 18.20 -2.95
C ASP A 13 -61.59 18.99 -3.29
N GLU A 14 -61.72 20.14 -3.96
CA GLU A 14 -60.60 21.04 -4.25
C GLU A 14 -59.98 21.62 -2.97
N GLN A 15 -60.81 22.04 -2.00
CA GLN A 15 -60.33 22.50 -0.69
C GLN A 15 -59.65 21.39 0.10
N LEU A 16 -60.19 20.16 0.06
CA LEU A 16 -59.61 19.00 0.71
C LEU A 16 -58.26 18.64 0.09
N LEU A 17 -58.15 18.67 -1.24
CA LEU A 17 -56.89 18.46 -1.96
C LEU A 17 -55.85 19.53 -1.61
N SER A 18 -56.25 20.80 -1.56
CA SER A 18 -55.37 21.90 -1.15
C SER A 18 -54.85 21.71 0.28
N LEU A 19 -55.74 21.35 1.21
CA LEU A 19 -55.37 21.06 2.60
C LEU A 19 -54.41 19.86 2.68
N PHE A 20 -54.66 18.80 1.92
CA PHE A 20 -53.82 17.62 1.87
C PHE A 20 -52.42 17.93 1.30
N GLN A 21 -52.34 18.72 0.23
CA GLN A 21 -51.07 19.19 -0.33
C GLN A 21 -50.30 20.04 0.68
N HIS A 22 -50.99 20.91 1.42
CA HIS A 22 -50.39 21.70 2.49
C HIS A 22 -49.85 20.80 3.61
N TRP A 23 -50.63 19.82 4.06
CA TRP A 23 -50.19 18.84 5.05
C TRP A 23 -48.93 18.08 4.59
N ILE A 24 -48.89 17.60 3.34
CA ILE A 24 -47.70 16.95 2.77
C ILE A 24 -46.50 17.90 2.79
N SER A 25 -46.69 19.17 2.41
CA SER A 25 -45.61 20.16 2.41
C SER A 25 -45.04 20.38 3.81
N VAL A 26 -45.90 20.44 4.83
CA VAL A 26 -45.48 20.57 6.23
C VAL A 26 -44.74 19.31 6.69
N GLN A 27 -45.27 18.12 6.41
CA GLN A 27 -44.60 16.86 6.76
C GLN A 27 -43.21 16.75 6.13
N LYS A 28 -43.07 17.13 4.85
CA LYS A 28 -41.77 17.17 4.16
C LYS A 28 -40.79 18.12 4.86
N ALA A 29 -41.24 19.31 5.25
CA ALA A 29 -40.40 20.28 5.95
C ALA A 29 -39.95 19.75 7.33
N VAL A 30 -40.88 19.13 8.09
CA VAL A 30 -40.55 18.51 9.38
C VAL A 30 -39.48 17.42 9.23
N LEU A 31 -39.68 16.48 8.30
CA LEU A 31 -38.71 15.40 8.06
C LEU A 31 -37.35 15.92 7.59
N GLN A 32 -37.30 17.02 6.83
CA GLN A 32 -36.04 17.64 6.45
C GLN A 32 -35.30 18.21 7.65
N GLU A 33 -35.99 18.95 8.51
CA GLU A 33 -35.37 19.53 9.71
C GLU A 33 -34.95 18.44 10.69
N GLU A 34 -35.75 17.38 10.85
CA GLU A 34 -35.36 16.21 11.66
C GLU A 34 -34.08 15.56 11.11
N LEU A 35 -34.00 15.34 9.80
CA LEU A 35 -32.81 14.77 9.18
C LEU A 35 -31.58 15.67 9.35
N LYS A 36 -31.72 16.99 9.23
CA LYS A 36 -30.64 17.95 9.50
C LYS A 36 -30.15 17.86 10.94
N VAL A 37 -31.08 17.79 11.91
CA VAL A 37 -30.73 17.63 13.32
C VAL A 37 -29.97 16.33 13.55
N TRP A 38 -30.40 15.22 12.96
CA TRP A 38 -29.68 13.95 13.07
C TRP A 38 -28.29 14.00 12.46
N ARG A 39 -28.13 14.64 11.29
CA ARG A 39 -26.83 14.82 10.64
C ARG A 39 -25.89 15.71 11.46
N LEU A 40 -26.38 16.82 12.00
CA LEU A 40 -25.58 17.70 12.87
C LEU A 40 -25.13 16.95 14.14
N LYS A 41 -26.02 16.17 14.77
CA LYS A 41 -25.66 15.32 15.91
C LYS A 41 -24.57 14.32 15.55
N TRP A 42 -24.67 13.71 14.37
CA TRP A 42 -23.68 12.77 13.87
C TRP A 42 -22.32 13.44 13.62
N MET A 43 -22.31 14.61 12.98
CA MET A 43 -21.09 15.40 12.77
C MET A 43 -20.43 15.79 14.09
N LEU A 44 -21.22 16.26 15.07
CA LEU A 44 -20.71 16.59 16.40
C LEU A 44 -20.12 15.38 17.11
N LEU A 45 -20.77 14.21 16.99
CA LEU A 45 -20.26 12.97 17.59
C LEU A 45 -18.92 12.55 16.96
N ILE A 46 -18.78 12.66 15.63
CA ILE A 46 -17.52 12.39 14.95
C ILE A 46 -16.45 13.39 15.40
N GLU A 47 -16.78 14.68 15.52
CA GLU A 47 -15.84 15.70 15.97
C GLU A 47 -15.36 15.43 17.41
N GLU A 48 -16.28 15.04 18.31
CA GLU A 48 -15.94 14.61 19.68
C GLU A 48 -15.04 13.37 19.67
N GLU A 49 -15.33 12.38 18.83
CA GLU A 49 -14.51 11.17 18.71
C GLU A 49 -13.09 11.49 18.22
N LEU A 50 -12.96 12.31 17.18
CA LEU A 50 -11.67 12.77 16.67
C LEU A 50 -10.90 13.56 17.73
N PHE A 51 -11.58 14.43 18.49
CA PHE A 51 -10.97 15.20 19.57
C PHE A 51 -10.45 14.29 20.70
N VAL A 52 -11.21 13.28 21.10
CA VAL A 52 -10.77 12.31 22.12
C VAL A 52 -9.57 11.52 21.62
N GLN A 53 -9.61 11.04 20.37
CA GLN A 53 -8.49 10.32 19.77
C GLN A 53 -7.23 11.19 19.67
N GLU A 54 -7.36 12.46 19.30
CA GLU A 54 -6.25 13.42 19.25
C GLU A 54 -5.64 13.59 20.63
N TYR A 55 -6.49 13.81 21.65
CA TYR A 55 -6.06 13.95 23.03
C TYR A 55 -5.30 12.71 23.54
N GLU A 56 -5.81 11.51 23.27
CA GLU A 56 -5.17 10.25 23.64
C GLU A 56 -3.80 10.08 22.95
N LEU A 57 -3.72 10.36 21.65
CA LEU A 57 -2.48 10.27 20.88
C LEU A 57 -1.45 11.30 21.36
N MET A 58 -1.86 12.55 21.64
CA MET A 58 -0.98 13.57 22.21
C MET A 58 -0.45 13.17 23.58
N HIS A 59 -1.29 12.59 24.44
CA HIS A 59 -0.86 12.11 25.75
C HIS A 59 0.11 10.93 25.63
N LEU A 60 -0.15 9.98 24.73
CA LEU A 60 0.75 8.88 24.44
C LEU A 60 2.09 9.35 23.84
N LEU A 61 2.06 10.37 22.98
CA LEU A 61 3.26 11.00 22.41
C LEU A 61 4.11 11.62 23.52
N SER A 62 3.52 12.46 24.36
CA SER A 62 4.21 13.12 25.47
C SER A 62 4.83 12.10 26.44
N ARG A 63 4.09 11.02 26.76
CA ARG A 63 4.63 9.93 27.57
C ARG A 63 5.81 9.24 26.88
N SER A 64 5.68 8.94 25.58
CA SER A 64 6.76 8.29 24.82
C SER A 64 8.01 9.16 24.74
N GLU A 65 7.86 10.48 24.62
CA GLU A 65 8.97 11.43 24.63
C GLU A 65 9.67 11.47 25.99
N SER A 66 8.91 11.49 27.10
CA SER A 66 9.49 11.38 28.44
C SER A 66 10.23 10.06 28.67
N GLU A 67 9.68 8.93 28.21
CA GLU A 67 10.35 7.62 28.29
C GLU A 67 11.66 7.59 27.47
N ILE A 68 11.68 8.25 26.30
CA ILE A 68 12.89 8.41 25.48
C ILE A 68 13.94 9.27 26.18
N ASP A 69 13.53 10.39 26.78
CA ASP A 69 14.45 11.30 27.49
C ASP A 69 15.10 10.62 28.71
N GLU A 70 14.31 9.89 29.49
CA GLU A 70 14.83 9.08 30.61
C GLU A 70 15.80 8.01 30.12
N MET A 71 15.44 7.29 29.04
CA MET A 71 16.31 6.27 28.44
C MET A 71 17.61 6.86 27.90
N ASN A 72 17.57 8.02 27.25
CA ASN A 72 18.75 8.74 26.78
C ASN A 72 19.68 9.12 27.92
N LYS A 73 19.13 9.65 29.02
CA LYS A 73 19.91 9.99 30.21
C LYS A 73 20.60 8.76 30.81
N THR A 74 19.87 7.65 30.98
CA THR A 74 20.46 6.41 31.52
C THR A 74 21.52 5.81 30.57
N LEU A 75 21.32 5.94 29.26
CA LEU A 75 22.27 5.49 28.25
C LEU A 75 23.56 6.31 28.30
N GLU A 76 23.46 7.63 28.42
CA GLU A 76 24.61 8.53 28.56
C GLU A 76 25.43 8.22 29.82
N GLU A 77 24.76 8.05 30.96
CA GLU A 77 25.41 7.64 32.21
C GLU A 77 26.10 6.28 32.09
N SER A 78 25.47 5.33 31.40
CA SER A 78 26.01 3.98 31.18
C SER A 78 27.21 3.98 30.21
N LYS A 79 27.18 4.82 29.17
CA LYS A 79 28.29 5.01 28.23
C LYS A 79 29.50 5.61 28.91
N LYS A 80 29.29 6.66 29.73
CA LYS A 80 30.35 7.25 30.54
C LYS A 80 30.98 6.22 31.49
N ALA A 81 30.16 5.43 32.19
CA ALA A 81 30.68 4.38 33.06
C ALA A 81 31.48 3.31 32.28
N LEU A 82 31.05 2.98 31.06
CA LEU A 82 31.77 2.06 30.17
C LEU A 82 33.13 2.63 29.74
N GLU A 83 33.20 3.91 29.38
CA GLU A 83 34.45 4.61 29.05
C GLU A 83 35.43 4.63 30.23
N ASP A 84 34.94 4.95 31.43
CA ASP A 84 35.76 4.94 32.66
C ASP A 84 36.36 3.54 32.93
N GLU A 85 35.57 2.48 32.74
CA GLU A 85 36.04 1.10 32.94
C GLU A 85 36.98 0.64 31.82
N GLN A 86 36.80 1.13 30.59
CA GLN A 86 37.73 0.88 29.48
C GLN A 86 39.10 1.50 29.77
N GLN A 87 39.13 2.75 30.23
CA GLN A 87 40.38 3.41 30.65
C GLN A 87 41.07 2.64 31.78
N ARG A 88 40.32 2.15 32.77
CA ARG A 88 40.87 1.31 33.86
C ARG A 88 41.48 0.02 33.33
N TYR A 89 40.80 -0.66 32.42
CA TYR A 89 41.30 -1.87 31.79
C TYR A 89 42.59 -1.62 30.99
N GLU A 90 42.66 -0.51 30.23
CA GLU A 90 43.85 -0.12 29.48
C GLU A 90 45.04 0.18 30.40
N ILE A 91 44.82 0.89 31.50
CA ILE A 91 45.84 1.16 32.52
C ILE A 91 46.34 -0.17 33.12
N GLN A 92 45.43 -1.08 33.49
CA GLN A 92 45.82 -2.40 34.03
C GLN A 92 46.65 -3.20 33.02
N CYS A 93 46.28 -3.18 31.74
CA CYS A 93 47.05 -3.82 30.67
C CYS A 93 48.43 -3.17 30.47
N ALA A 94 48.53 -1.85 30.58
CA ALA A 94 49.80 -1.13 30.50
C ALA A 94 50.73 -1.46 31.68
N GLU A 95 50.20 -1.50 32.90
CA GLU A 95 50.92 -1.92 34.10
C GLU A 95 51.41 -3.37 34.00
N ASP A 96 50.59 -4.27 33.46
CA ASP A 96 50.97 -5.67 33.23
C ASP A 96 52.13 -5.83 32.22
N ARG A 97 52.12 -5.04 31.15
CA ARG A 97 53.25 -4.95 30.20
C ARG A 97 54.49 -4.35 30.87
N LEU A 98 54.33 -3.40 31.80
CA LEU A 98 55.43 -2.80 32.54
C LEU A 98 56.06 -3.80 33.51
N LEU A 99 55.26 -4.62 34.20
CA LEU A 99 55.76 -5.71 35.07
C LEU A 99 56.66 -6.68 34.30
N GLU A 100 56.32 -6.99 33.05
CA GLU A 100 57.12 -7.87 32.20
C GLU A 100 58.42 -7.20 31.72
N LYS A 101 58.40 -5.89 31.45
CA LYS A 101 59.62 -5.12 31.16
C LYS A 101 60.53 -4.99 32.38
N ASN A 102 59.94 -4.76 33.56
CA ASN A 102 60.67 -4.61 34.82
C ASN A 102 61.24 -5.94 35.32
N PHE A 103 60.61 -7.08 35.00
CA PHE A 103 61.19 -8.40 35.26
C PHE A 103 62.61 -8.54 34.70
N ARG A 104 62.88 -8.00 33.50
CA ARG A 104 64.23 -8.04 32.93
C ARG A 104 65.24 -7.15 33.67
N LYS A 105 64.77 -6.07 34.31
CA LYS A 105 65.61 -5.16 35.11
C LYS A 105 65.88 -5.73 36.51
N ASP A 106 64.87 -6.31 37.15
CA ASP A 106 64.95 -6.78 38.55
C ASP A 106 65.75 -8.09 38.72
N PHE A 107 66.03 -8.78 37.60
CA PHE A 107 66.90 -9.96 37.53
C PHE A 107 68.16 -9.68 36.70
N SER A 108 68.64 -8.43 36.62
CA SER A 108 69.88 -8.09 35.93
C SER A 108 71.13 -8.65 36.61
N ASP A 109 71.02 -9.08 37.86
CA ASP A 109 72.05 -9.73 38.68
C ASP A 109 72.26 -11.21 38.31
N VAL A 110 71.34 -11.82 37.55
CA VAL A 110 71.40 -13.22 37.15
C VAL A 110 71.69 -13.34 35.65
N HIS A 111 72.67 -14.16 35.29
CA HIS A 111 73.16 -14.30 33.92
C HIS A 111 73.22 -15.77 33.45
N GLY A 112 73.22 -15.96 32.13
CA GLY A 112 73.45 -17.28 31.52
C GLY A 112 72.30 -18.28 31.68
N PRO A 113 72.59 -19.60 31.75
CA PRO A 113 71.57 -20.66 31.82
C PRO A 113 70.60 -20.52 33.01
N LEU A 114 71.07 -19.91 34.11
CA LEU A 114 70.25 -19.66 35.30
C LEU A 114 69.14 -18.63 35.02
N TYR A 115 69.43 -17.59 34.24
CA TYR A 115 68.43 -16.60 33.83
C TYR A 115 67.35 -17.23 32.94
N GLU A 116 67.73 -18.11 32.01
CA GLU A 116 66.77 -18.83 31.16
C GLU A 116 65.84 -19.74 31.96
N TYR A 117 66.38 -20.42 32.98
CA TYR A 117 65.57 -21.21 33.91
C TYR A 117 64.57 -20.34 34.68
N ILE A 118 65.02 -19.21 35.23
CA ILE A 118 64.17 -18.25 35.97
C ILE A 118 63.09 -17.67 35.06
N ALA A 119 63.42 -17.27 33.83
CA ALA A 119 62.45 -16.76 32.86
C ALA A 119 61.41 -17.83 32.46
N LYS A 120 61.82 -19.08 32.30
CA LYS A 120 60.91 -20.21 32.04
C LYS A 120 59.99 -20.48 33.24
N ALA A 121 60.53 -20.42 34.45
CA ALA A 121 59.78 -20.57 35.69
C ALA A 121 58.82 -19.38 35.94
N PHE A 122 59.17 -18.15 35.54
CA PHE A 122 58.28 -16.99 35.59
C PHE A 122 57.08 -17.12 34.65
N ARG A 123 57.29 -17.69 33.45
CA ARG A 123 56.24 -17.91 32.44
C ARG A 123 55.31 -19.08 32.75
N ARG A 124 55.68 -19.96 33.68
CA ARG A 124 54.76 -21.02 34.16
C ARG A 124 53.51 -20.38 34.77
N ARG A 125 52.36 -20.94 34.46
CA ARG A 125 51.06 -20.55 34.99
C ARG A 125 50.43 -21.76 35.68
N PRO A 126 49.60 -21.55 36.72
CA PRO A 126 48.73 -22.60 37.24
C PRO A 126 48.02 -23.29 36.09
N ARG A 127 48.11 -24.62 35.99
CA ARG A 127 47.34 -25.36 34.98
C ARG A 127 45.87 -25.04 35.21
N ARG A 128 45.12 -24.72 34.15
CA ARG A 128 43.66 -24.63 34.26
C ARG A 128 43.20 -25.99 34.78
N ALA A 129 42.64 -26.03 35.99
CA ALA A 129 41.91 -27.19 36.47
C ALA A 129 40.77 -27.43 35.47
N VAL A 130 40.98 -28.36 34.54
CA VAL A 130 39.88 -28.99 33.82
C VAL A 130 39.06 -29.66 34.91
N ALA A 131 37.81 -29.23 35.07
CA ALA A 131 36.90 -29.88 35.99
C ALA A 131 36.91 -31.39 35.72
N PRO A 132 36.99 -32.25 36.76
CA PRO A 132 36.99 -33.68 36.57
C PRO A 132 35.64 -34.07 35.94
N GLY A 133 35.66 -34.38 34.64
CA GLY A 133 34.45 -34.68 33.86
C GLY A 133 34.57 -34.52 32.35
N SER A 134 35.57 -33.82 31.81
CA SER A 134 35.79 -33.77 30.36
C SER A 134 37.04 -34.56 29.96
N ALA A 135 36.84 -35.85 29.71
CA ALA A 135 37.76 -36.61 28.89
C ALA A 135 37.58 -36.15 27.44
N THR A 136 38.66 -35.71 26.80
CA THR A 136 38.95 -36.07 25.40
C THR A 136 40.37 -35.63 25.09
N HIS A 137 41.19 -36.64 24.79
CA HIS A 137 42.46 -36.49 24.11
C HIS A 137 42.23 -36.11 22.63
N ALA A 138 43.18 -35.33 22.12
CA ALA A 138 43.72 -35.37 20.75
C ALA A 138 43.05 -34.56 19.61
N THR A 139 43.94 -33.71 19.05
CA THR A 139 44.19 -33.38 17.63
C THR A 139 43.22 -32.49 16.86
N ASP A 140 43.71 -31.27 16.59
CA ASP A 140 43.88 -30.68 15.25
C ASP A 140 43.34 -31.52 14.08
N SER A 141 42.17 -31.14 13.55
CA SER A 141 41.99 -30.67 12.16
C SER A 141 40.58 -30.12 11.94
N ASP A 142 40.46 -29.19 11.00
CA ASP A 142 39.25 -28.81 10.26
C ASP A 142 38.29 -27.77 10.89
N LEU A 143 38.79 -26.53 10.82
CA LEU A 143 38.02 -25.39 10.33
C LEU A 143 37.47 -25.68 8.92
N HIS A 144 36.19 -26.03 8.79
CA HIS A 144 35.26 -25.34 7.89
C HIS A 144 33.85 -25.90 8.06
N ASP A 145 32.88 -25.03 7.78
CA ASP A 145 31.50 -25.36 7.41
C ASP A 145 30.45 -25.38 8.54
N ARG A 146 30.04 -24.17 8.94
CA ARG A 146 28.66 -23.93 9.37
C ARG A 146 28.09 -22.72 8.64
N VAL A 147 27.68 -22.94 7.41
CA VAL A 147 26.69 -22.11 6.72
C VAL A 147 25.43 -22.95 6.51
N ARG A 148 24.32 -22.48 7.12
CA ARG A 148 22.90 -22.70 6.76
C ARG A 148 22.35 -24.14 6.65
N SER A 149 21.32 -24.40 7.45
CA SER A 149 20.00 -24.70 6.88
C SER A 149 18.88 -24.44 7.90
N TYR A 150 17.83 -23.80 7.38
CA TYR A 150 16.55 -23.47 7.98
C TYR A 150 15.65 -24.73 8.16
N ASP A 151 14.61 -24.56 8.99
CA ASP A 151 13.32 -25.28 9.00
C ASP A 151 13.23 -26.74 9.46
N GLN A 152 12.79 -26.94 10.72
CA GLN A 152 11.58 -27.72 10.96
C GLN A 152 10.90 -27.35 12.30
N PRO A 153 9.57 -27.12 12.31
CA PRO A 153 8.81 -26.79 13.51
C PRO A 153 8.20 -28.05 14.15
N GLY A 154 8.34 -28.18 15.47
CA GLY A 154 7.54 -29.11 16.27
C GLY A 154 8.36 -29.93 17.26
N SER A 155 8.06 -29.70 18.55
CA SER A 155 8.46 -30.53 19.70
C SER A 155 9.96 -30.52 19.98
N THR A 156 10.44 -29.78 20.99
CA THR A 156 10.27 -30.28 22.36
C THR A 156 9.89 -29.16 23.33
N ILE A 157 8.72 -29.40 23.93
CA ILE A 157 8.24 -28.93 25.24
C ILE A 157 9.38 -28.42 26.13
N PHE A 158 9.40 -27.10 26.32
CA PHE A 158 10.06 -26.45 27.44
C PHE A 158 9.35 -26.94 28.72
N ASN A 159 9.92 -27.96 29.38
CA ASN A 159 9.36 -28.54 30.59
C ASN A 159 9.71 -27.64 31.79
N PRO A 160 8.74 -26.95 32.42
CA PRO A 160 9.02 -26.02 33.53
C PRO A 160 9.20 -26.73 34.88
N TYR A 161 9.05 -28.07 34.94
CA TYR A 161 9.18 -28.90 36.15
C TYR A 161 10.37 -29.86 36.13
N VAL A 162 11.24 -29.80 35.12
CA VAL A 162 12.58 -30.37 35.29
C VAL A 162 13.34 -29.38 36.16
N GLU A 163 13.42 -29.70 37.45
CA GLU A 163 14.52 -29.22 38.28
C GLU A 163 15.80 -29.58 37.53
N LYS A 164 16.33 -28.62 36.75
CA LYS A 164 17.74 -28.63 36.36
C LYS A 164 18.47 -28.96 37.66
N PRO A 165 19.35 -29.97 37.70
CA PRO A 165 20.18 -30.16 38.86
C PRO A 165 20.79 -28.80 39.11
N SER A 166 20.34 -28.20 40.20
CA SER A 166 20.92 -26.99 40.73
C SER A 166 22.36 -27.39 40.87
N ALA A 167 23.18 -26.94 39.92
CA ALA A 167 24.58 -26.71 40.18
C ALA A 167 24.54 -25.61 41.23
N LYS A 168 24.25 -26.00 42.48
CA LYS A 168 24.94 -25.52 43.65
C LYS A 168 26.41 -25.66 43.27
N ARG A 169 26.89 -24.66 42.52
CA ARG A 169 28.25 -24.20 42.58
C ARG A 169 28.37 -23.87 44.06
N VAL A 170 28.79 -24.85 44.85
CA VAL A 170 29.65 -24.57 45.97
C VAL A 170 30.66 -23.60 45.37
N PRO A 171 30.74 -22.35 45.83
CA PRO A 171 31.84 -21.50 45.45
C PRO A 171 33.07 -22.16 46.08
N THR A 172 33.60 -23.20 45.43
CA THR A 172 34.99 -23.56 45.58
C THR A 172 35.69 -22.32 45.11
N ASP A 173 36.13 -21.54 46.09
CA ASP A 173 36.68 -20.21 45.91
C ASP A 173 37.76 -20.33 44.84
N HIS A 174 37.45 -19.93 43.59
CA HIS A 174 38.34 -20.14 42.45
C HIS A 174 39.71 -19.49 42.73
N LYS A 175 39.71 -18.47 43.59
CA LYS A 175 40.88 -17.83 44.16
C LYS A 175 41.69 -18.76 45.06
N ALA A 176 41.05 -19.55 45.93
CA ALA A 176 41.72 -20.55 46.78
C ALA A 176 42.34 -21.70 45.98
N ILE A 177 41.67 -22.17 44.93
CA ILE A 177 42.21 -23.20 44.03
C ILE A 177 43.44 -22.66 43.27
N ILE A 178 43.39 -21.42 42.81
CA ILE A 178 44.53 -20.79 42.14
C ILE A 178 45.69 -20.57 43.12
N GLU A 179 45.42 -20.15 44.36
CA GLU A 179 46.44 -19.99 45.40
C GLU A 179 47.12 -21.32 45.76
N GLU A 180 46.39 -22.43 45.79
CA GLU A 180 46.93 -23.77 46.00
C GLU A 180 47.90 -24.18 44.88
N HIS A 181 47.52 -23.99 43.61
CA HIS A 181 48.40 -24.25 42.47
C HIS A 181 49.62 -23.32 42.38
N ILE A 182 49.51 -22.09 42.87
CA ILE A 182 50.65 -21.19 43.01
C ILE A 182 51.64 -21.75 44.04
N LYS A 183 51.15 -22.26 45.18
CA LYS A 183 52.01 -22.90 46.20
C LYS A 183 52.70 -24.16 45.66
N GLU A 184 52.02 -24.95 44.83
CA GLU A 184 52.64 -26.10 44.14
C GLU A 184 53.78 -25.68 43.22
N LEU A 185 53.62 -24.58 42.46
CA LEU A 185 54.66 -24.04 41.59
C LEU A 185 55.86 -23.44 42.34
N ASP A 186 55.61 -22.90 43.54
CA ASP A 186 56.64 -22.29 44.38
C ASP A 186 57.45 -23.35 45.15
N ASN A 187 56.90 -24.55 45.37
CA ASN A 187 57.53 -25.70 46.02
C ASN A 187 58.22 -26.67 45.01
N ASP A 188 58.58 -26.22 43.81
CA ASP A 188 59.19 -27.08 42.78
C ASP A 188 60.59 -27.58 43.21
N PRO A 189 60.78 -28.89 43.45
CA PRO A 189 62.06 -29.45 43.91
C PRO A 189 63.19 -29.30 42.87
N ALA A 190 62.86 -29.01 41.60
CA ALA A 190 63.86 -28.76 40.56
C ALA A 190 64.72 -27.52 40.86
N HIS A 191 64.22 -26.58 41.65
CA HIS A 191 64.93 -25.37 42.04
C HIS A 191 66.22 -25.65 42.84
N GLU A 192 66.18 -26.63 43.76
CA GLU A 192 67.30 -26.98 44.64
C GLU A 192 68.47 -27.63 43.89
N THR A 193 68.21 -28.14 42.69
CA THR A 193 69.19 -28.83 41.85
C THR A 193 69.93 -27.90 40.87
N GLN A 194 69.59 -26.61 40.84
CA GLN A 194 70.18 -25.64 39.89
C GLN A 194 71.49 -25.02 40.43
N PRO A 195 72.61 -25.08 39.68
CA PRO A 195 73.87 -24.47 40.09
C PRO A 195 73.79 -22.94 40.20
N GLY A 196 74.21 -22.37 41.34
CA GLY A 196 74.28 -20.91 41.55
C GLY A 196 72.96 -20.24 41.93
N MET A 197 71.94 -21.04 42.26
CA MET A 197 70.62 -20.55 42.62
C MET A 197 70.51 -20.31 44.13
N ASP A 198 70.55 -19.04 44.55
CA ASP A 198 70.34 -18.67 45.95
C ASP A 198 68.84 -18.66 46.31
N HIS A 199 68.52 -19.02 47.55
CA HIS A 199 67.14 -19.05 48.06
C HIS A 199 66.47 -17.67 47.95
N SER A 200 67.25 -16.59 48.10
CA SER A 200 66.77 -15.21 47.96
C SER A 200 66.29 -14.87 46.54
N VAL A 201 66.90 -15.45 45.50
CA VAL A 201 66.55 -15.24 44.09
C VAL A 201 65.24 -15.95 43.76
N TRP A 202 65.03 -17.15 44.30
CA TRP A 202 63.76 -17.89 44.18
C TRP A 202 62.60 -17.18 44.83
N GLU A 203 62.79 -16.72 46.07
CA GLU A 203 61.73 -16.05 46.81
C GLU A 203 61.29 -14.76 46.08
N ARG A 204 62.26 -14.04 45.51
CA ARG A 204 62.01 -12.88 44.64
C ARG A 204 61.18 -13.25 43.42
N LEU A 205 61.52 -14.36 42.75
CA LEU A 205 60.79 -14.88 41.59
C LEU A 205 59.35 -15.27 41.94
N CYS A 206 59.15 -16.03 43.02
CA CYS A 206 57.83 -16.46 43.48
C CYS A 206 56.95 -15.24 43.81
N LYS A 207 57.50 -14.23 44.50
CA LYS A 207 56.82 -12.95 44.75
C LYS A 207 56.45 -12.22 43.45
N TYR A 208 57.36 -12.17 42.48
CA TYR A 208 57.10 -11.53 41.17
C TYR A 208 56.05 -12.27 40.35
N ARG A 209 56.11 -13.61 40.33
CA ARG A 209 55.15 -14.49 39.64
C ARG A 209 53.75 -14.32 40.22
N ARG A 210 53.60 -14.31 41.55
CA ARG A 210 52.34 -14.05 42.24
C ARG A 210 51.75 -12.70 41.84
N ARG A 211 52.53 -11.62 41.92
CA ARG A 211 52.11 -10.27 41.48
C ARG A 211 51.63 -10.25 40.03
N LYS A 212 52.34 -10.94 39.12
CA LYS A 212 51.94 -11.04 37.71
C LYS A 212 50.64 -11.82 37.52
N ILE A 213 50.49 -12.96 38.18
CA ILE A 213 49.26 -13.77 38.12
C ILE A 213 48.07 -13.00 38.69
N ASP A 214 48.23 -12.32 39.83
CA ASP A 214 47.19 -11.46 40.41
C ASP A 214 46.76 -10.36 39.44
N LYS A 215 47.72 -9.73 38.75
CA LYS A 215 47.42 -8.71 37.75
C LYS A 215 46.69 -9.25 36.54
N GLU A 216 47.10 -10.41 36.01
CA GLU A 216 46.41 -11.12 34.93
C GLU A 216 44.97 -11.51 35.33
N MET A 217 44.74 -11.88 36.59
CA MET A 217 43.40 -12.16 37.10
C MET A 217 42.54 -10.90 37.21
N GLN A 218 43.11 -9.78 37.67
CA GLN A 218 42.42 -8.48 37.68
C GLN A 218 42.00 -8.06 36.27
N ILE A 219 42.91 -8.17 35.28
CA ILE A 219 42.63 -7.86 33.87
C ILE A 219 41.51 -8.73 33.32
N LYS A 220 41.49 -10.03 33.65
CA LYS A 220 40.41 -10.93 33.23
C LYS A 220 39.07 -10.56 33.85
N ALA A 221 39.06 -10.16 35.12
CA ALA A 221 37.84 -9.74 35.82
C ALA A 221 37.29 -8.43 35.22
N THR A 222 38.14 -7.43 34.98
CA THR A 222 37.74 -6.18 34.35
C THR A 222 37.33 -6.38 32.89
N ALA A 223 37.99 -7.27 32.13
CA ALA A 223 37.55 -7.65 30.78
C ALA A 223 36.14 -8.27 30.76
N LEU A 224 35.82 -9.12 31.75
CA LEU A 224 34.48 -9.71 31.87
C LEU A 224 33.44 -8.64 32.19
N GLN A 225 33.74 -7.76 33.14
CA GLN A 225 32.87 -6.63 33.49
C GLN A 225 32.64 -5.70 32.28
N LEU A 226 33.68 -5.43 31.49
CA LEU A 226 33.56 -4.64 30.26
C LEU A 226 32.65 -5.30 29.22
N ALA A 227 32.75 -6.62 29.06
CA ALA A 227 31.87 -7.36 28.15
C ALA A 227 30.40 -7.25 28.60
N GLU A 228 30.14 -7.38 29.91
CA GLU A 228 28.81 -7.22 30.49
C GLU A 228 28.27 -5.79 30.28
N MET A 229 29.06 -4.77 30.61
CA MET A 229 28.67 -3.36 30.43
C MET A 229 28.42 -3.02 28.96
N THR A 230 29.27 -3.50 28.05
CA THR A 230 29.09 -3.31 26.61
C THR A 230 27.78 -3.94 26.13
N SER A 231 27.47 -5.17 26.58
CA SER A 231 26.20 -5.83 26.23
C SER A 231 24.98 -5.08 26.77
N PHE A 232 25.09 -4.50 27.96
CA PHE A 232 24.03 -3.68 28.55
C PHE A 232 23.77 -2.42 27.73
N VAL A 233 24.82 -1.67 27.37
CA VAL A 233 24.71 -0.46 26.54
C VAL A 233 24.07 -0.81 25.18
N GLN A 234 24.55 -1.85 24.50
CA GLN A 234 23.97 -2.29 23.22
C GLN A 234 22.49 -2.61 23.33
N LYS A 235 22.07 -3.31 24.40
CA LYS A 235 20.66 -3.60 24.64
C LYS A 235 19.83 -2.32 24.81
N ARG A 236 20.35 -1.36 25.59
CA ARG A 236 19.67 -0.08 25.83
C ARG A 236 19.56 0.76 24.56
N GLU A 237 20.54 0.73 23.67
CA GLU A 237 20.46 1.38 22.35
C GLU A 237 19.37 0.78 21.45
N VAL A 238 19.19 -0.54 21.49
CA VAL A 238 18.10 -1.22 20.76
C VAL A 238 16.74 -0.84 21.34
N ASP A 239 16.61 -0.83 22.67
CA ASP A 239 15.38 -0.44 23.35
C ASP A 239 15.02 1.03 23.05
N LEU A 240 16.00 1.94 23.03
CA LEU A 240 15.82 3.33 22.65
C LEU A 240 15.26 3.46 21.22
N LYS A 241 15.88 2.78 20.24
CA LYS A 241 15.40 2.77 18.85
C LYS A 241 13.96 2.25 18.75
N ARG A 242 13.59 1.26 19.58
CA ARG A 242 12.22 0.73 19.62
C ARG A 242 11.23 1.78 20.12
N LEU A 243 11.60 2.56 21.14
CA LEU A 243 10.78 3.68 21.64
C LEU A 243 10.67 4.80 20.60
N GLU A 244 11.77 5.17 19.94
CA GLU A 244 11.77 6.16 18.86
C GLU A 244 10.86 5.74 17.70
N ASN A 245 10.90 4.48 17.30
CA ASN A 245 10.00 3.94 16.28
C ASN A 245 8.54 4.02 16.71
N LYS A 246 8.23 3.68 17.98
CA LYS A 246 6.87 3.80 18.53
C LYS A 246 6.40 5.26 18.51
N ARG A 247 7.24 6.21 18.92
CA ARG A 247 6.98 7.65 18.84
C ARG A 247 6.70 8.10 17.40
N ASN A 248 7.46 7.59 16.43
CA ASN A 248 7.25 7.90 15.02
C ASN A 248 5.92 7.36 14.50
N THR A 249 5.50 6.16 14.92
CA THR A 249 4.17 5.61 14.60
C THR A 249 3.07 6.51 15.17
N ILE A 250 3.15 6.89 16.45
CA ILE A 250 2.15 7.78 17.08
C ILE A 250 2.06 9.13 16.35
N ASN A 251 3.20 9.70 15.94
CA ASN A 251 3.22 10.94 15.14
C ASN A 251 2.58 10.76 13.75
N ALA A 252 2.77 9.61 13.11
CA ALA A 252 2.13 9.30 11.84
C ALA A 252 0.61 9.16 12.00
N ASP A 253 0.16 8.50 13.06
CA ASP A 253 -1.24 8.35 13.40
C ASP A 253 -1.90 9.72 13.67
N LEU A 254 -1.25 10.58 14.46
CA LEU A 254 -1.69 11.95 14.72
C LEU A 254 -1.78 12.78 13.42
N SER A 255 -0.80 12.62 12.52
CA SER A 255 -0.81 13.29 11.22
C SER A 255 -1.92 12.79 10.30
N SER A 256 -2.30 11.52 10.40
CA SER A 256 -3.46 10.97 9.69
C SER A 256 -4.76 11.53 10.25
N LEU A 257 -4.89 11.55 11.57
CA LEU A 257 -6.06 12.07 12.26
C LEU A 257 -6.31 13.55 11.91
N LEU A 258 -5.27 14.37 11.86
CA LEU A 258 -5.37 15.77 11.44
C LEU A 258 -5.86 15.91 9.98
N LYS A 259 -5.46 15.01 9.09
CA LYS A 259 -5.97 15.00 7.70
C LYS A 259 -7.44 14.64 7.68
N ASP A 260 -7.86 13.65 8.47
CA ASP A 260 -9.26 13.24 8.57
C ASP A 260 -10.11 14.37 9.19
N TYR A 261 -9.60 15.07 10.20
CA TYR A 261 -10.22 16.26 10.77
C TYR A 261 -10.43 17.36 9.72
N HIS A 262 -9.38 17.73 8.97
CA HIS A 262 -9.49 18.74 7.92
C HIS A 262 -10.40 18.31 6.76
N ARG A 263 -10.38 17.02 6.41
CA ARG A 263 -11.30 16.45 5.43
C ARG A 263 -12.74 16.62 5.90
N ASN A 264 -13.07 16.21 7.13
CA ASN A 264 -14.42 16.31 7.66
C ASN A 264 -14.90 17.76 7.82
N GLN A 265 -13.98 18.70 8.08
CA GLN A 265 -14.30 20.12 8.15
C GLN A 265 -14.63 20.73 6.78
N THR A 266 -14.07 20.18 5.70
CA THR A 266 -14.25 20.70 4.33
C THR A 266 -15.31 19.91 3.54
N ASP A 267 -15.52 18.65 3.86
CA ASP A 267 -16.48 17.74 3.25
C ASP A 267 -17.86 17.91 3.89
N LEU A 268 -18.55 18.98 3.47
CA LEU A 268 -19.87 19.33 3.99
C LEU A 268 -20.97 18.59 3.22
N GLU A 269 -21.80 17.85 3.95
CA GLU A 269 -22.98 17.23 3.37
C GLU A 269 -24.06 18.25 3.02
N LEU A 270 -24.47 18.29 1.75
CA LEU A 270 -25.57 19.14 1.28
C LEU A 270 -26.86 18.33 1.11
N GLN A 271 -27.96 18.85 1.66
CA GLN A 271 -29.29 18.28 1.45
C GLN A 271 -29.99 18.99 0.29
N LEU A 272 -30.20 18.26 -0.81
CA LEU A 272 -30.90 18.77 -1.98
C LEU A 272 -32.26 18.09 -2.12
N LEU A 273 -33.31 18.89 -2.38
CA LEU A 273 -34.62 18.36 -2.75
C LEU A 273 -34.80 18.42 -4.25
N ILE A 274 -34.97 17.24 -4.82
CA ILE A 274 -35.09 17.03 -6.25
C ILE A 274 -36.44 16.36 -6.53
N LYS A 275 -37.08 16.69 -7.65
CA LYS A 275 -38.38 16.09 -8.01
C LYS A 275 -38.18 14.65 -8.49
N GLN A 276 -39.19 13.80 -8.26
CA GLN A 276 -39.21 12.44 -8.81
C GLN A 276 -39.11 12.50 -10.34
N GLY A 277 -38.20 11.71 -10.93
CA GLY A 277 -37.85 11.75 -12.36
C GLY A 277 -36.62 12.60 -12.70
N GLN A 278 -36.05 13.33 -11.74
CA GLN A 278 -34.73 13.97 -11.85
C GLN A 278 -33.64 13.23 -11.05
N VAL A 279 -34.01 12.12 -10.41
CA VAL A 279 -33.13 11.19 -9.71
C VAL A 279 -33.36 9.82 -10.32
N GLU A 280 -32.30 9.22 -10.84
CA GLU A 280 -32.31 7.89 -11.48
C GLU A 280 -31.72 6.81 -10.57
N VAL A 281 -31.53 7.12 -9.28
CA VAL A 281 -31.00 6.17 -8.30
C VAL A 281 -32.07 5.13 -7.99
N GLU A 282 -31.73 3.86 -8.16
CA GLU A 282 -32.55 2.74 -7.70
C GLU A 282 -32.56 2.73 -6.17
N VAL A 283 -33.69 3.11 -5.58
CA VAL A 283 -33.90 3.05 -4.13
C VAL A 283 -34.61 1.73 -3.82
N PRO A 284 -33.98 0.76 -3.13
CA PRO A 284 -34.67 -0.42 -2.67
C PRO A 284 -35.83 -0.03 -1.74
N GLU A 285 -37.02 -0.58 -1.97
CA GLU A 285 -38.27 -0.16 -1.29
C GLU A 285 -38.22 -0.30 0.25
N ASP A 286 -37.34 -1.17 0.78
CA ASP A 286 -37.25 -1.49 2.21
C ASP A 286 -36.12 -0.78 2.97
N TYR A 287 -35.25 -0.02 2.31
CA TYR A 287 -34.09 0.60 2.97
C TYR A 287 -33.95 2.09 2.65
N MET A 288 -33.73 2.89 3.70
CA MET A 288 -33.23 4.25 3.54
C MET A 288 -31.81 4.15 2.98
N VAL A 289 -31.65 4.43 1.68
CA VAL A 289 -30.36 4.41 0.99
C VAL A 289 -29.45 5.42 1.69
N ARG A 290 -28.47 4.90 2.44
CA ARG A 290 -27.41 5.69 3.07
C ARG A 290 -26.26 5.96 2.12
N ASP A 291 -26.10 5.10 1.12
CA ASP A 291 -24.98 5.14 0.20
C ASP A 291 -25.43 5.62 -1.18
N PHE A 292 -25.00 6.81 -1.56
CA PHE A 292 -25.21 7.40 -2.88
C PHE A 292 -23.91 7.39 -3.70
N SER A 293 -22.96 6.49 -3.40
CA SER A 293 -21.68 6.40 -4.12
C SER A 293 -21.86 6.16 -5.62
N ASP A 294 -22.94 5.47 -6.02
CA ASP A 294 -23.29 5.23 -7.42
C ASP A 294 -24.09 6.39 -8.05
N ALA A 295 -24.35 7.47 -7.31
CA ALA A 295 -25.06 8.64 -7.79
C ALA A 295 -24.09 9.75 -8.23
N LEU A 296 -24.38 10.34 -9.39
CA LEU A 296 -23.60 11.45 -9.97
C LEU A 296 -24.49 12.68 -10.11
N LEU A 297 -24.03 13.82 -9.59
CA LEU A 297 -24.67 15.11 -9.83
C LEU A 297 -24.20 15.67 -11.16
N ILE A 298 -25.11 15.71 -12.14
CA ILE A 298 -24.82 16.19 -13.50
C ILE A 298 -25.50 17.53 -13.72
N ASP A 299 -24.77 18.48 -14.28
CA ASP A 299 -25.33 19.76 -14.72
C ASP A 299 -26.37 19.57 -15.84
N ARG A 300 -27.57 20.09 -15.60
CA ARG A 300 -28.70 20.03 -16.51
C ARG A 300 -28.40 20.69 -17.85
N GLU A 301 -27.65 21.80 -17.86
CA GLU A 301 -27.37 22.52 -19.11
C GLU A 301 -26.60 21.65 -20.10
N ARG A 302 -25.70 20.81 -19.59
CA ARG A 302 -24.92 19.88 -20.41
C ARG A 302 -25.78 18.78 -21.03
N VAL A 303 -26.73 18.23 -20.26
CA VAL A 303 -27.68 17.23 -20.75
C VAL A 303 -28.61 17.83 -21.80
N GLU A 304 -29.15 19.03 -21.56
CA GLU A 304 -30.03 19.71 -22.50
C GLU A 304 -29.31 20.15 -23.79
N ALA A 305 -28.05 20.58 -23.70
CA ALA A 305 -27.23 20.87 -24.86
C ALA A 305 -27.02 19.62 -25.73
N LEU A 306 -26.74 18.47 -25.11
CA LEU A 306 -26.60 17.20 -25.82
C LEU A 306 -27.91 16.77 -26.47
N ASN A 307 -29.04 16.89 -25.76
CA ASN A 307 -30.36 16.55 -26.31
C ASN A 307 -30.72 17.42 -27.52
N ARG A 308 -30.43 18.73 -27.48
CA ARG A 308 -30.61 19.62 -28.65
C ARG A 308 -29.76 19.17 -29.84
N HIS A 309 -28.52 18.74 -29.59
CA HIS A 309 -27.66 18.22 -30.64
C HIS A 309 -28.20 16.91 -31.23
N ILE A 310 -28.69 15.99 -30.39
CA ILE A 310 -29.32 14.74 -30.81
C ILE A 310 -30.55 15.00 -31.69
N ILE A 311 -31.40 15.96 -31.30
CA ILE A 311 -32.58 16.35 -32.10
C ILE A 311 -32.14 16.87 -33.47
N THR A 312 -31.15 17.75 -33.51
CA THR A 312 -30.62 18.32 -34.77
C THR A 312 -30.09 17.22 -35.71
N LEU A 313 -29.37 16.24 -35.16
CA LEU A 313 -28.89 15.07 -35.91
C LEU A 313 -30.05 14.19 -36.39
N GLY A 314 -31.07 14.00 -35.55
CA GLY A 314 -32.30 13.28 -35.90
C GLY A 314 -33.04 13.94 -37.06
N GLU A 315 -33.23 15.25 -37.02
CA GLU A 315 -33.84 16.04 -38.09
C GLU A 315 -33.05 15.92 -39.40
N SER A 316 -31.72 16.03 -39.33
CA SER A 316 -30.84 15.83 -40.48
C SER A 316 -30.98 14.43 -41.11
N LYS A 317 -31.06 13.39 -40.27
CA LYS A 317 -31.28 12.00 -40.71
C LYS A 317 -32.63 11.85 -41.39
N VAL A 318 -33.70 12.41 -40.82
CA VAL A 318 -35.05 12.38 -41.40
C VAL A 318 -35.07 13.14 -42.73
N ALA A 319 -34.47 14.32 -42.80
CA ALA A 319 -34.37 15.10 -44.03
C ALA A 319 -33.60 14.34 -45.13
N HIS A 320 -32.54 13.62 -44.77
CA HIS A 320 -31.82 12.75 -45.70
C HIS A 320 -32.70 11.57 -46.16
N MET A 321 -33.44 10.93 -45.26
CA MET A 321 -34.38 9.85 -45.61
C MET A 321 -35.47 10.33 -46.57
N ILE A 322 -36.03 11.53 -46.35
CA ILE A 322 -37.03 12.14 -47.25
C ILE A 322 -36.42 12.40 -48.63
N ARG A 323 -35.23 13.02 -48.70
CA ARG A 323 -34.52 13.25 -49.97
C ARG A 323 -34.27 11.94 -50.73
N ASN A 324 -33.88 10.88 -50.05
CA ASN A 324 -33.66 9.57 -50.67
C ASN A 324 -34.99 8.98 -51.20
N LYS A 325 -36.08 9.08 -50.43
CA LYS A 325 -37.42 8.67 -50.86
C LYS A 325 -37.85 9.42 -52.13
N GLU A 326 -37.68 10.74 -52.17
CA GLU A 326 -38.01 11.57 -53.34
C GLU A 326 -37.15 11.24 -54.55
N PHE A 327 -35.84 11.02 -54.35
CA PHE A 327 -34.93 10.58 -55.39
C PHE A 327 -35.39 9.26 -56.02
N LYS A 328 -35.72 8.26 -55.19
CA LYS A 328 -36.25 6.97 -55.68
C LYS A 328 -37.57 7.14 -56.44
N LYS A 329 -38.48 7.99 -55.94
CA LYS A 329 -39.74 8.28 -56.64
C LYS A 329 -39.50 8.86 -58.03
N ARG A 330 -38.57 9.82 -58.16
CA ARG A 330 -38.20 10.42 -59.45
C ARG A 330 -37.54 9.40 -60.37
N PHE A 331 -36.66 8.56 -59.84
CA PHE A 331 -36.00 7.49 -60.60
C PHE A 331 -37.04 6.51 -61.20
N TYR A 332 -37.98 6.02 -60.39
CA TYR A 332 -39.04 5.14 -60.89
C TYR A 332 -39.96 5.81 -61.93
N HIS A 333 -40.23 7.11 -61.79
CA HIS A 333 -41.00 7.84 -62.78
C HIS A 333 -40.27 7.93 -64.11
N LEU A 334 -38.98 8.30 -64.10
CA LEU A 334 -38.14 8.31 -65.31
C LEU A 334 -38.05 6.93 -65.96
N GLU A 335 -37.91 5.88 -65.16
CA GLU A 335 -37.86 4.50 -65.68
C GLU A 335 -39.18 4.11 -66.36
N TRP A 336 -40.31 4.54 -65.80
CA TRP A 336 -41.62 4.34 -66.41
C TRP A 336 -41.76 5.13 -67.72
N GLU A 337 -41.34 6.39 -67.77
CA GLU A 337 -41.34 7.20 -69.01
C GLU A 337 -40.47 6.57 -70.09
N LEU A 338 -39.27 6.09 -69.73
CA LEU A 338 -38.39 5.38 -70.65
C LEU A 338 -39.06 4.13 -71.24
N ARG A 339 -39.73 3.33 -70.40
CA ARG A 339 -40.48 2.14 -70.86
C ARG A 339 -41.63 2.52 -71.79
N GLN A 340 -42.36 3.58 -71.49
CA GLN A 340 -43.42 4.08 -72.37
C GLN A 340 -42.85 4.50 -73.73
N MET A 341 -41.75 5.26 -73.76
CA MET A 341 -41.13 5.71 -75.00
C MET A 341 -40.59 4.54 -75.84
N LEU A 342 -40.04 3.51 -75.20
CA LEU A 342 -39.62 2.27 -75.87
C LEU A 342 -40.81 1.53 -76.51
N MET A 343 -41.93 1.40 -75.79
CA MET A 343 -43.14 0.78 -76.35
C MET A 343 -43.71 1.58 -77.53
N GLN A 344 -43.70 2.91 -77.45
CA GLN A 344 -44.11 3.77 -78.58
C GLN A 344 -43.16 3.63 -79.77
N TYR A 345 -41.86 3.53 -79.52
CA TYR A 345 -40.86 3.27 -80.56
C TYR A 345 -41.10 1.92 -81.26
N GLU A 346 -41.35 0.86 -80.48
CA GLU A 346 -41.67 -0.47 -81.01
C GLU A 346 -42.96 -0.46 -81.85
N ASP A 347 -44.02 0.21 -81.40
CA ASP A 347 -45.27 0.37 -82.15
C ASP A 347 -45.05 1.13 -83.47
N LEU A 348 -44.25 2.21 -83.45
CA LEU A 348 -43.88 2.94 -84.67
C LEU A 348 -43.05 2.09 -85.63
N GLN A 349 -42.11 1.28 -85.12
CA GLN A 349 -41.36 0.33 -85.94
C GLN A 349 -42.27 -0.74 -86.56
N ALA A 350 -43.23 -1.28 -85.79
CA ALA A 350 -44.20 -2.24 -86.28
C ALA A 350 -45.06 -1.63 -87.40
N LYS A 351 -45.61 -0.43 -87.19
CA LYS A 351 -46.34 0.34 -88.21
C LYS A 351 -45.49 0.60 -89.45
N GLN A 352 -44.23 0.95 -89.28
CA GLN A 352 -43.31 1.14 -90.41
C GLN A 352 -43.09 -0.17 -91.17
N ALA A 353 -42.91 -1.29 -90.47
CA ALA A 353 -42.76 -2.61 -91.08
C ALA A 353 -44.03 -3.03 -91.84
N ASP A 354 -45.20 -2.74 -91.29
CA ASP A 354 -46.49 -3.01 -91.95
C ASP A 354 -46.67 -2.18 -93.21
N ILE A 355 -46.34 -0.88 -93.18
CA ILE A 355 -46.34 -0.01 -94.37
C ILE A 355 -45.35 -0.55 -95.42
N ARG A 356 -44.15 -0.98 -95.01
CA ARG A 356 -43.16 -1.57 -95.95
C ARG A 356 -43.65 -2.90 -96.55
N LYS A 357 -44.40 -3.70 -95.79
CA LYS A 357 -45.01 -4.96 -96.26
C LYS A 357 -46.30 -4.75 -97.04
N PHE A 358 -46.90 -3.56 -96.96
CA PHE A 358 -48.14 -3.22 -97.62
C PHE A 358 -47.94 -3.26 -99.14
N LYS A 359 -48.50 -4.30 -99.77
CA LYS A 359 -48.53 -4.44 -101.22
C LYS A 359 -49.87 -3.90 -101.72
N ILE A 360 -49.81 -2.95 -102.65
CA ILE A 360 -51.02 -2.42 -103.30
C ILE A 360 -51.61 -3.55 -104.16
N THR A 361 -52.68 -4.17 -103.66
CA THR A 361 -53.45 -5.17 -104.40
C THR A 361 -54.32 -4.48 -105.45
N ARG A 362 -54.72 -5.21 -106.50
CA ARG A 362 -55.55 -4.68 -107.60
C ARG A 362 -56.88 -4.07 -107.12
N GLU A 363 -57.42 -4.56 -106.01
CA GLU A 363 -58.65 -4.01 -105.40
C GLU A 363 -58.40 -2.62 -104.82
N ILE A 364 -57.30 -2.44 -104.08
CA ILE A 364 -56.88 -1.14 -103.52
C ILE A 364 -56.52 -0.19 -104.66
N GLN A 365 -55.88 -0.70 -105.71
CA GLN A 365 -55.61 0.05 -106.94
C GLN A 365 -56.90 0.50 -107.63
N LYS A 366 -57.92 -0.36 -107.73
CA LYS A 366 -59.24 0.00 -108.28
C LYS A 366 -59.96 1.04 -107.42
N VAL A 367 -59.88 0.93 -106.10
CA VAL A 367 -60.47 1.94 -105.21
C VAL A 367 -59.74 3.26 -105.34
N ALA A 368 -58.41 3.27 -105.38
CA ALA A 368 -57.60 4.46 -105.61
C ALA A 368 -57.83 5.04 -107.02
N TRP A 369 -58.00 4.20 -108.04
CA TRP A 369 -58.38 4.62 -109.40
C TRP A 369 -59.77 5.21 -109.43
N ASN A 370 -60.76 4.56 -108.82
CA ASN A 370 -62.11 5.11 -108.69
C ASN A 370 -62.11 6.42 -107.90
N TYR A 371 -61.24 6.57 -106.90
CA TYR A 371 -61.09 7.83 -106.18
C TYR A 371 -60.42 8.91 -107.05
N LYS A 372 -59.39 8.54 -107.83
CA LYS A 372 -58.72 9.44 -108.78
C LYS A 372 -59.67 9.87 -109.90
N GLU A 373 -60.43 8.95 -110.46
CA GLU A 373 -61.44 9.19 -111.50
C GLU A 373 -62.60 10.03 -110.94
N ARG A 374 -62.97 9.84 -109.67
CA ARG A 374 -63.95 10.68 -108.98
C ARG A 374 -63.40 12.07 -108.60
N LEU A 375 -62.09 12.21 -108.40
CA LEU A 375 -61.39 13.49 -108.25
C LEU A 375 -61.17 14.20 -109.60
N GLU A 376 -61.06 13.47 -110.70
CA GLU A 376 -60.96 14.02 -112.07
C GLU A 376 -62.34 14.42 -112.63
N LEU A 377 -63.42 13.74 -112.26
CA LEU A 377 -64.81 14.12 -112.57
C LEU A 377 -65.35 15.26 -111.68
N VAL A 378 -64.72 15.51 -110.54
CA VAL A 378 -65.02 16.64 -109.66
C VAL A 378 -63.81 17.56 -109.66
N GLY A 379 -63.73 18.41 -110.70
CA GLY A 379 -62.75 19.49 -110.79
C GLY A 379 -62.63 20.25 -109.46
N PRO A 380 -61.42 20.70 -109.08
CA PRO A 380 -61.08 20.98 -107.70
C PRO A 380 -61.82 22.22 -107.18
N LYS A 381 -62.82 22.00 -106.33
CA LYS A 381 -63.21 23.01 -105.35
C LYS A 381 -62.18 22.98 -104.22
N TYR A 382 -61.06 23.65 -104.48
CA TYR A 382 -60.27 24.30 -103.45
C TYR A 382 -61.22 25.12 -102.55
N TYR A 383 -61.13 24.98 -101.23
CA TYR A 383 -60.31 25.88 -100.43
C TYR A 383 -60.38 25.52 -98.93
N TYR A 384 -59.17 25.35 -98.40
CA TYR A 384 -58.78 25.45 -97.00
C TYR A 384 -59.35 26.67 -96.26
N SER A 385 -59.66 26.47 -94.98
CA SER A 385 -59.34 27.40 -93.88
C SER A 385 -59.10 26.56 -92.62
N SER A 386 -57.89 26.15 -92.26
CA SER A 386 -56.87 26.92 -91.53
C SER A 386 -57.38 28.14 -90.77
N ASN A 387 -57.46 28.02 -89.45
CA ASN A 387 -57.20 29.05 -88.42
C ASN A 387 -56.75 28.23 -87.18
N VAL A 388 -55.45 28.16 -86.90
CA VAL A 388 -54.68 29.05 -86.01
C VAL A 388 -55.22 29.01 -84.59
#